data_AF-A0A929SRL2-F1
#
_entry.id   AF-A0A929SRL2-F1
#
_cell.length_a   1.000
_cell.length_b   1.000
_cell.length_c   1.000
_cell.angle_alpha   90.00
_cell.angle_beta   90.00
_cell.angle_gamma   90.00
#
_symmetry.space_group_name_H-M   'P 1'
#
loop_
_entity.id
_entity.type
_entity.pdbx_description
1 polymer ?
#
loop_
_entity_poly.entity_id
_entity_poly.type
_entity_poly.pdbx_seq_one_letter_code
_entity_poly.pdbx_strand_id
1 'polypeptide(L)'
;MIKNKINISMIIKLFICLILLIILTIFVVNKTFIKDNYKNIQIPRFSYFIKDKNQELELISIKSFKALKNYFNIENTKEFTLYTCNNHQLYFNMKYKYFIYDINIDNKGIYRRIKFKYSFEDNNKFCDNLK
;
A
#
# COMPACT_ATOMS: atom_id res chain seq x y z
N MET A 1 6.70 -48.38 30.16
CA MET A 1 6.37 -46.94 30.17
C MET A 1 7.43 -46.17 29.41
N ILE A 2 7.17 -45.86 28.14
CA ILE A 2 8.09 -45.03 27.34
C ILE A 2 7.89 -43.58 27.80
N LYS A 3 8.81 -43.06 28.62
CA LYS A 3 8.86 -41.63 28.96
C LYS A 3 9.27 -40.88 27.69
N ASN A 4 8.29 -40.37 26.96
CA ASN A 4 8.52 -39.34 25.94
C ASN A 4 9.08 -38.10 26.64
N LYS A 5 10.41 -38.02 26.78
CA LYS A 5 11.10 -36.76 27.08
C LYS A 5 10.98 -35.91 25.82
N ILE A 6 9.90 -35.15 25.72
CA ILE A 6 9.77 -34.16 24.67
C ILE A 6 10.92 -33.18 24.87
N ASN A 7 11.84 -33.16 23.91
CA ASN A 7 13.02 -32.33 23.97
C ASN A 7 12.56 -30.88 23.79
N ILE A 8 12.53 -30.10 24.87
CA ILE A 8 12.02 -28.71 24.90
C ILE A 8 12.67 -27.87 23.77
N SER A 9 13.93 -28.15 23.44
CA SER A 9 14.62 -27.53 22.29
C SER A 9 13.92 -27.79 20.94
N MET A 10 13.40 -28.99 20.70
CA MET A 10 12.64 -29.30 19.48
C MET A 10 11.29 -28.56 19.45
N ILE A 11 10.60 -28.44 20.59
CA ILE A 11 9.34 -27.66 20.65
C ILE A 11 9.61 -26.20 20.29
N ILE A 12 10.66 -25.59 20.86
CA ILE A 12 11.02 -24.19 20.58
C ILE A 12 11.35 -24.00 19.09
N LYS A 13 12.16 -24.91 18.51
CA LYS A 13 12.48 -24.87 17.08
C LYS A 13 11.23 -24.99 16.20
N LEU A 14 10.32 -25.91 16.54
CA LEU A 14 9.06 -26.09 15.82
C LEU A 14 8.20 -24.84 15.89
N PHE A 15 8.09 -24.23 17.07
CA PHE A 15 7.31 -23.01 17.29
C PHE A 15 7.86 -21.82 16.48
N ILE A 16 9.18 -21.63 16.48
CA ILE A 16 9.84 -20.60 15.66
C ILE A 16 9.59 -20.85 14.16
N CYS A 17 9.69 -22.11 13.72
CA CYS A 17 9.44 -22.49 12.34
C CYS A 17 7.98 -22.21 11.93
N LEU A 18 7.02 -22.50 12.81
CA LEU A 18 5.61 -22.23 12.60
C LEU A 18 5.33 -20.73 12.47
N ILE A 19 5.93 -19.90 13.35
CA ILE A 19 5.83 -18.43 13.28
C ILE A 19 6.39 -17.92 11.96
N LEU A 20 7.58 -18.38 11.56
CA LEU A 20 8.18 -18.00 10.28
C LEU A 20 7.29 -18.40 9.09
N LEU A 21 6.66 -19.58 9.14
CA LEU A 21 5.75 -20.04 8.09
C LEU A 21 4.50 -19.15 7.99
N ILE A 22 3.91 -18.79 9.13
CA ILE A 22 2.76 -17.88 9.20
C ILE A 22 3.12 -16.52 8.60
N ILE A 23 4.26 -15.96 9.02
CA ILE A 23 4.79 -14.71 8.48
C ILE A 23 4.95 -14.82 6.96
N LEU A 24 5.62 -15.88 6.48
CA LEU A 24 5.83 -16.11 5.05
C LEU A 24 4.51 -16.19 4.27
N THR A 25 3.51 -16.91 4.80
CA THR A 25 2.18 -16.98 4.16
C THR A 25 1.48 -15.63 4.10
N ILE A 26 1.56 -14.81 5.15
CA ILE A 26 1.00 -13.44 5.15
C ILE A 26 1.71 -12.58 4.08
N PHE A 27 3.03 -12.71 3.95
CA PHE A 27 3.82 -12.02 2.92
C PHE A 27 3.46 -12.46 1.49
N VAL A 28 3.26 -13.76 1.26
CA VAL A 28 2.93 -14.32 -0.06
C VAL A 28 1.50 -13.96 -0.48
N VAL A 29 0.54 -14.04 0.45
CA VAL A 29 -0.87 -13.71 0.19
C VAL A 29 -1.03 -12.21 -0.07
N ASN A 30 -0.34 -11.36 0.69
CA ASN A 30 -0.33 -9.91 0.46
C ASN A 30 0.67 -9.51 -0.63
N LYS A 31 0.32 -9.79 -1.90
CA LYS A 31 1.14 -9.45 -3.08
C LYS A 31 1.59 -7.98 -3.11
N THR A 32 0.82 -7.05 -2.53
CA THR A 32 1.15 -5.60 -2.47
C THR A 32 2.27 -5.27 -1.49
N PHE A 33 2.59 -6.14 -0.54
CA PHE A 33 3.67 -5.87 0.43
C PHE A 33 5.05 -5.91 -0.23
N ILE A 34 5.17 -6.72 -1.29
CA ILE A 34 6.41 -6.98 -2.04
C ILE A 34 6.40 -6.25 -3.40
N LYS A 35 5.22 -6.01 -3.98
CA LYS A 35 5.09 -5.39 -5.30
C LYS A 35 4.84 -3.89 -5.22
N ASP A 36 5.61 -3.19 -6.03
CA ASP A 36 5.55 -1.73 -6.13
C ASP A 36 4.46 -1.25 -7.08
N ASN A 37 3.79 -2.17 -7.79
CA ASN A 37 2.75 -1.84 -8.77
C ASN A 37 1.52 -2.75 -8.56
N TYR A 38 0.35 -2.12 -8.42
CA TYR A 38 -0.96 -2.76 -8.34
C TYR A 38 -1.88 -2.13 -9.37
N LYS A 39 -2.39 -2.92 -10.34
CA LYS A 39 -3.19 -2.40 -11.47
C LYS A 39 -2.53 -1.21 -12.18
N ASN A 40 -1.20 -1.20 -12.29
CA ASN A 40 -0.39 -0.08 -12.78
C ASN A 40 -0.33 1.16 -11.85
N ILE A 41 -1.02 1.16 -10.72
CA ILE A 41 -0.81 2.15 -9.67
C ILE A 41 0.47 1.78 -8.96
N GLN A 42 1.42 2.71 -8.91
CA GLN A 42 2.61 2.51 -8.10
C GLN A 42 2.16 2.53 -6.65
N ILE A 43 2.40 1.48 -5.87
CA ILE A 43 2.09 1.39 -4.45
C ILE A 43 3.42 1.25 -3.70
N PRO A 44 3.56 1.89 -2.55
CA PRO A 44 4.78 1.77 -1.79
C PRO A 44 5.01 0.35 -1.24
N ARG A 45 6.26 -0.11 -1.24
CA ARG A 45 6.67 -1.31 -0.46
C ARG A 45 6.28 -1.18 1.00
N PHE A 46 6.00 -2.31 1.64
CA PHE A 46 5.57 -2.37 3.04
C PHE A 46 4.21 -1.69 3.30
N SER A 47 3.41 -1.50 2.25
CA SER A 47 2.00 -1.17 2.37
C SER A 47 1.14 -2.41 2.15
N TYR A 48 0.17 -2.63 3.04
CA TYR A 48 -0.83 -3.67 2.83
C TYR A 48 -2.16 -3.07 2.39
N PHE A 49 -2.85 -3.84 1.57
CA PHE A 49 -4.09 -3.48 0.94
C PHE A 49 -5.29 -3.78 1.84
N ILE A 50 -6.24 -2.86 1.95
CA ILE A 50 -7.44 -3.04 2.77
C ILE A 50 -8.68 -3.17 1.90
N LYS A 51 -8.81 -2.32 0.88
CA LYS A 51 -10.02 -2.26 0.06
C LYS A 51 -9.77 -1.63 -1.30
N ASP A 52 -10.30 -2.29 -2.34
CA ASP A 52 -10.45 -1.77 -3.71
C ASP A 52 -11.92 -1.87 -4.05
N LYS A 53 -12.66 -0.77 -3.92
CA LYS A 53 -14.06 -0.77 -4.35
C LYS A 53 -14.39 0.59 -4.94
N ASN A 54 -15.04 0.58 -6.09
CA ASN A 54 -15.46 1.81 -6.79
C ASN A 54 -14.29 2.79 -6.99
N GLN A 55 -13.12 2.26 -7.39
CA GLN A 55 -11.91 3.06 -7.64
C GLN A 55 -11.38 3.83 -6.41
N GLU A 56 -11.77 3.41 -5.22
CA GLU A 56 -11.25 3.90 -3.96
C GLU A 56 -10.31 2.84 -3.35
N LEU A 57 -9.10 3.28 -3.05
CA LEU A 57 -8.00 2.45 -2.59
C LEU A 57 -7.63 2.83 -1.16
N GLU A 58 -7.63 1.84 -0.28
CA GLU A 58 -7.19 2.01 1.11
C GLU A 58 -5.96 1.13 1.42
N LEU A 59 -4.93 1.79 1.96
CA LEU A 59 -3.64 1.21 2.33
C LEU A 59 -3.35 1.44 3.80
N ILE A 60 -2.66 0.50 4.43
CA ILE A 60 -1.91 0.79 5.66
C ILE A 60 -0.42 0.54 5.42
N SER A 61 0.38 1.47 5.92
CA SER A 61 1.83 1.51 5.81
C SER A 61 2.46 1.81 7.18
N ILE A 62 3.75 1.49 7.34
CA ILE A 62 4.52 1.84 8.53
C ILE A 62 5.01 3.29 8.42
N LYS A 63 4.76 4.13 9.43
CA LYS A 63 5.07 5.57 9.41
C LYS A 63 6.58 5.87 9.38
N SER A 64 7.37 5.05 10.07
CA SER A 64 8.82 5.28 10.28
C SER A 64 9.69 4.86 9.10
N PHE A 65 9.16 4.18 8.09
CA PHE A 65 9.96 3.71 6.98
C PHE A 65 10.39 4.89 6.10
N LYS A 66 11.69 5.20 6.09
CA LYS A 66 12.25 6.40 5.44
C LYS A 66 11.91 6.49 3.95
N ALA A 67 11.88 5.35 3.24
CA ALA A 67 11.51 5.30 1.83
C ALA A 67 10.00 5.56 1.56
N LEU A 68 9.14 5.48 2.58
CA LEU A 68 7.71 5.82 2.49
C LEU A 68 7.44 7.31 2.67
N LYS A 69 8.39 8.06 3.22
CA LYS A 69 8.23 9.49 3.51
C LYS A 69 8.08 10.33 2.23
N ASN A 70 8.71 9.90 1.14
CA ASN A 70 8.69 10.61 -0.13
C ASN A 70 7.50 10.21 -1.00
N TYR A 71 7.15 8.93 -1.08
CA TYR A 71 6.02 8.47 -1.89
C TYR A 71 4.71 9.18 -1.49
N PHE A 72 4.47 9.37 -0.20
CA PHE A 72 3.26 10.03 0.30
C PHE A 72 3.36 11.56 0.37
N ASN A 73 4.51 12.13 0.00
CA ASN A 73 4.69 13.55 -0.19
C ASN A 73 4.64 13.80 -1.72
N ILE A 74 3.45 13.59 -2.28
CA ILE A 74 3.25 13.42 -3.72
C ILE A 74 3.70 14.67 -4.50
N GLU A 75 3.59 15.85 -3.90
CA GLU A 75 4.13 17.11 -4.43
C GLU A 75 5.65 17.06 -4.69
N ASN A 76 6.38 16.22 -3.96
CA ASN A 76 7.83 16.05 -4.07
C ASN A 76 8.25 14.79 -4.85
N THR A 77 7.30 14.05 -5.42
CA THR A 77 7.60 12.87 -6.23
C THR A 77 7.75 13.26 -7.70
N LYS A 78 8.96 13.07 -8.26
CA LYS A 78 9.26 13.38 -9.67
C LYS A 78 8.36 12.67 -10.69
N GLU A 79 7.70 11.59 -10.28
CA GLU A 79 6.85 10.77 -11.14
C GLU A 79 5.42 11.32 -11.27
N PHE A 80 5.04 12.25 -10.40
CA PHE A 80 3.70 12.85 -10.37
C PHE A 80 3.72 14.30 -10.81
N THR A 81 2.73 14.68 -11.61
CA THR A 81 2.46 16.05 -12.02
C THR A 81 1.15 16.50 -11.38
N LEU A 82 1.17 17.66 -10.73
CA LEU A 82 -0.02 18.25 -10.14
C LEU A 82 -0.86 18.93 -11.24
N TYR A 83 -2.14 18.58 -11.28
CA TYR A 83 -3.17 19.20 -12.09
C TYR A 83 -4.26 19.74 -11.16
N THR A 84 -4.92 20.82 -11.60
CA THR A 84 -6.08 21.37 -10.88
C THR A 84 -7.26 21.39 -11.84
N CYS A 85 -8.34 20.71 -11.48
CA CYS A 85 -9.58 20.67 -12.27
C CYS A 85 -10.78 20.86 -11.34
N ASN A 86 -11.69 21.77 -11.67
CA ASN A 86 -12.94 22.02 -10.93
C ASN A 86 -12.75 22.15 -9.40
N ASN A 87 -11.72 22.86 -8.96
CA ASN A 87 -11.31 23.02 -7.55
C ASN A 87 -10.78 21.76 -6.85
N HIS A 88 -10.59 20.65 -7.57
CA HIS A 88 -9.91 19.46 -7.08
C HIS A 88 -8.44 19.44 -7.50
N GLN A 89 -7.58 19.03 -6.58
CA GLN A 89 -6.17 18.73 -6.86
C GLN A 89 -6.05 17.27 -7.31
N LEU A 90 -5.44 17.07 -8.47
CA LEU A 90 -5.25 15.79 -9.12
C LEU A 90 -3.75 15.54 -9.30
N TYR A 91 -3.28 14.37 -8.88
CA TYR A 91 -1.89 13.96 -9.08
C TYR A 91 -1.82 12.91 -10.18
N PHE A 92 -1.24 13.27 -11.32
CA PHE A 92 -1.12 12.39 -12.46
C PHE A 92 0.26 11.73 -12.50
N ASN A 93 0.30 10.41 -12.57
CA ASN A 93 1.54 9.69 -12.79
C ASN A 93 1.82 9.57 -14.29
N MET A 94 2.82 10.28 -14.80
CA MET A 94 3.14 10.29 -16.24
C MET A 94 3.59 8.92 -16.77
N LYS A 95 4.31 8.15 -15.95
CA LYS A 95 4.90 6.86 -16.36
C LYS A 95 3.84 5.78 -16.51
N TYR A 96 2.88 5.74 -15.58
CA TYR A 96 1.88 4.68 -15.51
C TYR A 96 0.48 5.12 -15.93
N LYS A 97 0.31 6.40 -16.30
CA LYS A 97 -0.92 6.99 -16.85
C LYS A 97 -2.15 6.78 -15.97
N TYR A 98 -2.11 7.27 -14.74
CA TYR A 98 -3.25 7.27 -13.83
C TYR A 98 -3.30 8.55 -12.99
N PHE A 99 -4.50 8.91 -12.55
CA PHE A 99 -4.76 9.98 -11.59
C PHE A 99 -4.93 9.41 -10.19
N ILE A 100 -4.49 10.17 -9.19
CA ILE A 100 -4.84 10.02 -7.79
C ILE A 100 -5.44 11.34 -7.28
N TYR A 101 -6.51 11.25 -6.49
CA TYR A 101 -7.22 12.39 -5.94
C TYR A 101 -7.98 12.03 -4.65
N ASP A 102 -8.56 13.04 -3.99
CA ASP A 102 -9.26 12.91 -2.70
C ASP A 102 -8.42 12.14 -1.66
N ILE A 103 -7.15 12.52 -1.54
CA ILE A 103 -6.17 11.81 -0.71
C ILE A 103 -6.40 12.16 0.75
N ASN A 104 -6.68 11.15 1.56
CA ASN A 104 -6.81 11.27 3.01
C ASN A 104 -5.76 10.41 3.71
N ILE A 105 -5.01 11.01 4.63
CA ILE A 105 -3.92 10.36 5.37
C ILE A 105 -4.21 10.47 6.86
N ASP A 106 -4.46 9.32 7.51
CA ASP A 106 -4.67 9.19 8.95
C ASP A 106 -3.47 8.49 9.60
N ASN A 107 -2.88 9.12 10.62
CA ASN A 107 -1.71 8.58 11.33
C ASN A 107 -2.13 8.00 12.69
N LYS A 108 -1.85 6.72 12.92
CA LYS A 108 -2.18 6.01 14.17
C LYS A 108 -0.98 5.24 14.71
N GLY A 109 -0.32 5.82 15.72
CA GLY A 109 0.87 5.24 16.34
C GLY A 109 1.99 4.99 15.32
N ILE A 110 2.40 3.73 15.18
CA ILE A 110 3.43 3.30 14.22
C ILE A 110 2.90 3.13 12.79
N TYR A 111 1.59 3.16 12.61
CA TYR A 111 0.93 2.95 11.33
C TYR A 111 0.39 4.25 10.74
N ARG A 112 0.27 4.26 9.42
CA ARG A 112 -0.39 5.28 8.63
C ARG A 112 -1.40 4.60 7.73
N ARG A 113 -2.64 5.05 7.78
CA ARG A 113 -3.71 4.66 6.88
C ARG A 113 -3.87 5.73 5.81
N ILE A 114 -4.06 5.30 4.57
CA ILE A 114 -4.10 6.17 3.41
C ILE A 114 -5.25 5.73 2.55
N LYS A 115 -6.10 6.67 2.20
CA LYS A 115 -7.25 6.47 1.35
C LYS A 115 -7.13 7.44 0.19
N PHE A 116 -7.30 6.96 -1.02
CA PHE A 116 -7.35 7.83 -2.19
C PHE A 116 -8.25 7.22 -3.25
N LYS A 117 -8.76 8.06 -4.14
CA LYS A 117 -9.42 7.62 -5.36
C LYS A 117 -8.42 7.63 -6.51
N TYR A 118 -8.64 6.76 -7.50
CA TYR A 118 -7.79 6.68 -8.68
C TYR A 118 -8.61 6.60 -9.98
N SER A 119 -8.02 7.00 -11.09
CA SER A 119 -8.63 6.84 -12.43
C SER A 119 -7.57 6.58 -13.49
N PHE A 120 -7.91 5.78 -14.50
CA PHE A 120 -7.09 5.55 -15.70
C PHE A 120 -7.65 6.25 -16.94
N GLU A 121 -8.66 7.10 -16.76
CA GLU A 121 -9.25 7.88 -17.85
C GLU A 121 -8.25 8.92 -18.40
N ASP A 122 -8.47 9.35 -19.64
CA ASP A 122 -7.73 10.48 -20.21
C ASP A 122 -8.02 11.78 -19.46
N ASN A 123 -6.99 12.63 -19.31
CA ASN A 123 -7.05 13.86 -18.51
C ASN A 123 -8.28 14.74 -18.82
N ASN A 124 -8.53 15.00 -20.10
CA ASN A 124 -9.61 15.88 -20.53
C ASN A 124 -10.98 15.31 -20.15
N LYS A 125 -11.20 14.01 -20.37
CA LYS A 125 -12.46 13.35 -20.01
C LYS A 125 -12.65 13.28 -18.50
N PHE A 126 -11.56 13.03 -17.77
CA PHE A 126 -11.60 12.92 -16.33
C PHE A 126 -11.96 14.25 -15.66
N CYS A 127 -11.38 15.36 -16.11
CA CYS A 127 -11.70 16.69 -15.57
C CYS A 127 -13.15 17.11 -15.88
N ASP A 128 -13.69 16.77 -17.05
CA ASP A 128 -15.10 17.06 -17.39
C ASP A 128 -16.09 16.26 -16.51
N ASN A 129 -15.70 15.05 -16.10
CA ASN A 129 -16.50 14.16 -15.26
C ASN A 129 -16.38 14.48 -13.75
N LEU A 130 -15.38 15.25 -13.35
CA LEU A 130 -15.14 15.62 -11.96
C LEU A 130 -16.04 16.82 -11.58
N LYS A 131 -17.25 16.55 -11.08
CA LYS A 131 -18.18 17.56 -10.57
C LYS A 131 -18.18 17.65 -9.05
#